data_AF-A0A3D0FT01-F1
#
_entry.id   AF-A0A3D0FT01-F1
#
_cell.length_a   1.000
_cell.length_b   1.000
_cell.length_c   1.000
_cell.angle_alpha   90.00
_cell.angle_beta   90.00
_cell.angle_gamma   90.00
#
_symmetry.space_group_name_H-M   'P 1'
#
loop_
_entity.id
_entity.type
_entity.pdbx_description
1 polymer ?
#
loop_
_entity_poly.entity_id
_entity_poly.type
_entity_poly.pdbx_seq_one_letter_code
_entity_poly.pdbx_strand_id
1 'polypeptide(L)' 'LLEGEGFGIDDARPSIEIVHDIETSKPIGLKGDYHPFAKLPLASHPFGW' A
#
# COMPACT_ATOMS: atom_id res chain seq x y z
N LEU A 1 -20.65 14.67 -2.53
CA LEU A 1 -21.55 13.98 -3.50
C LEU A 1 -22.76 14.84 -3.88
N LEU A 2 -23.42 15.52 -2.94
CA LEU A 2 -24.64 16.31 -3.19
C LEU A 2 -24.47 17.48 -4.19
N GLU A 3 -23.24 17.92 -4.45
CA GLU A 3 -22.90 18.94 -5.46
C GLU A 3 -22.45 18.34 -6.81
N GLY A 4 -22.56 17.02 -7.00
CA GLY A 4 -22.14 16.34 -8.23
C GLY A 4 -20.65 16.02 -8.32
N GLU A 5 -19.82 16.53 -7.40
CA GLU A 5 -18.37 16.28 -7.34
C GLU A 5 -18.02 15.00 -6.54
N GLY A 6 -18.85 13.97 -6.64
CA GLY A 6 -18.57 12.68 -5.99
C GLY A 6 -17.65 11.82 -6.84
N PHE A 7 -16.78 11.04 -6.19
CA PHE A 7 -16.01 9.98 -6.85
C PHE A 7 -16.88 8.74 -7.06
N GLY A 8 -16.91 8.25 -8.29
CA GLY A 8 -17.61 7.04 -8.69
C GLY A 8 -16.75 5.78 -8.58
N ILE A 9 -17.33 4.66 -8.98
CA ILE A 9 -16.61 3.38 -9.04
C ILE A 9 -15.45 3.45 -10.05
N ASP A 10 -15.65 4.16 -11.17
CA ASP A 10 -14.60 4.34 -12.17
C ASP A 10 -13.39 5.10 -11.61
N ASP A 11 -13.62 6.08 -10.73
CA ASP A 11 -12.54 6.85 -10.09
C ASP A 11 -11.80 6.02 -9.03
N ALA A 12 -12.51 5.12 -8.35
CA ALA A 12 -11.95 4.25 -7.31
C ALA A 12 -11.27 2.99 -7.86
N ARG A 13 -11.67 2.52 -9.06
CA ARG A 13 -11.20 1.27 -9.68
C ARG A 13 -9.67 1.18 -9.75
N PRO A 14 -8.91 2.21 -10.18
CA PRO A 14 -7.45 2.13 -10.26
C PRO A 14 -6.81 1.82 -8.91
N SER A 15 -7.29 2.46 -7.83
CA SER A 15 -6.76 2.24 -6.49
C SER A 15 -7.05 0.82 -5.98
N ILE A 16 -8.23 0.28 -6.31
CA ILE A 16 -8.63 -1.08 -5.93
C ILE A 16 -7.75 -2.11 -6.63
N GLU A 17 -7.54 -1.95 -7.94
CA GLU A 17 -6.71 -2.84 -8.75
C GLU A 17 -5.26 -2.85 -8.25
N ILE A 18 -4.69 -1.66 -7.98
CA ILE A 18 -3.32 -1.54 -7.45
C ILE A 18 -3.16 -2.29 -6.13
N VAL A 19 -4.10 -2.13 -5.19
CA VAL A 19 -4.02 -2.80 -3.89
C VAL A 19 -4.18 -4.32 -4.05
N HIS A 20 -5.11 -4.76 -4.90
CA HIS A 20 -5.34 -6.17 -5.16
C HIS A 20 -4.10 -6.88 -5.73
N ASP A 21 -3.45 -6.22 -6.70
CA ASP A 21 -2.21 -6.72 -7.29
C ASP A 21 -1.09 -6.78 -6.25
N ILE A 22 -0.94 -5.75 -5.41
CA ILE A 22 0.07 -5.73 -4.34
C ILE A 22 -0.16 -6.85 -3.32
N GLU A 23 -1.40 -7.07 -2.88
CA GLU A 23 -1.76 -8.08 -1.87
C GLU A 23 -1.45 -9.50 -2.36
N THR A 24 -1.75 -9.78 -3.62
CA THR A 24 -1.57 -11.11 -4.22
C THR A 24 -0.15 -11.33 -4.75
N SER A 25 0.64 -10.27 -4.89
CA SER A 25 2.01 -10.34 -5.40
C SER A 25 2.91 -11.17 -4.47
N LYS A 26 3.84 -11.91 -5.07
CA LYS A 26 4.85 -12.66 -4.31
C LYS A 26 5.95 -11.69 -3.84
N PRO A 27 6.22 -11.57 -2.53
CA PRO A 27 7.27 -10.69 -2.04
C PRO A 27 8.65 -11.19 -2.49
N ILE A 28 9.40 -10.32 -3.17
CA ILE A 28 10.75 -10.62 -3.69
C ILE A 28 11.88 -10.33 -2.69
N GLY A 29 11.55 -9.73 -1.55
CA GLY A 29 12.50 -9.19 -0.57
C GLY A 29 13.06 -7.82 -0.98
N LEU A 30 14.09 -7.34 -0.26
CA LEU A 30 14.77 -6.06 -0.53
C LEU A 30 15.67 -6.18 -1.77
N LYS A 31 15.07 -6.15 -2.96
CA LYS A 31 15.78 -6.21 -4.25
C LYS A 31 15.32 -5.05 -5.14
N GLY A 32 16.28 -4.32 -5.73
CA GLY A 32 15.98 -3.20 -6.62
C GLY A 32 15.62 -1.91 -5.87
N ASP A 33 14.62 -1.19 -6.36
CA ASP A 33 14.11 0.04 -5.73
C ASP A 33 13.17 -0.29 -4.57
N TYR A 34 13.54 0.14 -3.37
CA TYR A 34 12.74 -0.01 -2.15
C TYR A 34 12.89 1.22 -1.26
N HIS A 35 11.93 1.40 -0.36
CA HIS A 35 11.96 2.52 0.57
C HIS A 35 13.16 2.43 1.53
N PRO A 36 13.91 3.54 1.77
CA PRO A 36 15.09 3.53 2.65
C PRO A 36 14.82 2.99 4.06
N PHE A 37 13.59 3.18 4.57
CA PHE A 37 13.19 2.69 5.89
C PHE A 37 13.12 1.17 5.99
N ALA A 38 12.98 0.47 4.86
CA ALA A 38 12.98 -0.99 4.84
C ALA A 38 14.37 -1.59 5.15
N LYS A 39 15.45 -0.78 5.20
CA LYS A 39 16.79 -1.20 5.65
C LYS A 39 16.98 -1.16 7.16
N LEU A 40 16.09 -0.46 7.87
CA LEU A 40 16.28 -0.22 9.29
C LEU A 40 16.19 -1.55 10.05
N PRO A 41 16.99 -1.75 11.10
CA PRO A 41 16.89 -2.93 11.93
C PRO A 41 15.50 -3.00 12.57
N LEU A 42 15.00 -4.22 12.78
CA LEU A 42 13.75 -4.43 13.50
C LEU A 42 13.90 -3.88 14.92
N ALA A 43 13.11 -2.86 15.25
CA ALA A 43 13.03 -2.31 16.60
C ALA A 43 11.78 -2.87 17.30
N SER A 44 11.89 -3.13 18.60
CA SER A 44 10.73 -3.52 19.40
C SER A 44 9.70 -2.38 19.37
N HIS A 45 8.45 -2.73 19.07
CA HIS A 45 7.36 -1.75 19.12
C HIS A 45 7.16 -1.28 20.57
N PRO A 46 6.96 0.03 20.82
CA PRO A 46 6.87 0.59 22.19
C PRO A 46 5.62 0.16 22.96
N PHE A 47 4.61 -0.35 22.25
CA PHE A 47 3.47 -1.04 22.84
C PHE A 47 3.63 -2.51 22.48
N GLY A 48 3.99 -3.33 23.47
CA GLY A 48 4.33 -4.73 23.25
C GLY A 48 3.25 -5.48 22.49
N TRP A 49 3.67 -6.17 21.43
CA TRP A 49 2.95 -7.24 20.75
C TRP A 49 3.92 -8.41 20.64
#